data_AF-A0A6N9QIA5-F1
#
_entry.id   AF-A0A6N9QIA5-F1
#
_cell.length_a   1.000
_cell.length_b   1.000
_cell.length_c   1.000
_cell.angle_alpha   90.00
_cell.angle_beta   90.00
_cell.angle_gamma   90.00
#
_symmetry.space_group_name_H-M   'P 1'
#
loop_
_entity.id
_entity.type
_entity.pdbx_description
1 polymer ?
#
loop_
_entity_poly.entity_id
_entity_poly.type
_entity_poly.pdbx_seq_one_letter_code
_entity_poly.pdbx_strand_id
1 'polypeptide(L)'
;MDQKTNEEMLMFVEKATAGDKEALETVLLSAQDLVFNLSLRMLGTFADAEDAAQDILLKIMTHLSSFQKQSAFSTWVFRIAVNHLKNYKKHMFAQRPLSFEFYGTDIENGKSGEVPDLTQDVEKSLLAEELKLSCTNVMLQCLDAESRCVFVLGTMFKLDSRIAGEILDMTPEAYRQRLSRVRKKMADFLKIYCGEYGGGKCRCEDRVNYAIQSHRLNPKQLDYTEAGEIPLQTMLEVKKAMEETDDFAQNFAFCKPYEAPERTKRFVREFLDSPQLSVIRNAEGRG
;
A
#
# COMPACT_ATOMS: atom_id res chain seq x y z
N MET A 1 17.04 8.19 -9.37
CA MET A 1 16.84 6.94 -10.12
C MET A 1 15.99 7.30 -11.33
N ASP A 2 16.51 7.13 -12.54
CA ASP A 2 15.86 7.57 -13.79
C ASP A 2 14.44 6.98 -13.87
N GLN A 3 13.46 7.86 -13.96
CA GLN A 3 12.06 7.49 -14.03
C GLN A 3 11.76 6.91 -15.40
N LYS A 4 11.41 5.64 -15.41
CA LYS A 4 10.98 4.93 -16.60
C LYS A 4 9.53 5.28 -16.88
N THR A 5 9.25 5.68 -18.11
CA THR A 5 7.89 5.86 -18.61
C THR A 5 7.10 4.56 -18.47
N ASN A 6 5.76 4.65 -18.43
CA ASN A 6 4.92 3.46 -18.35
C ASN A 6 5.19 2.51 -19.54
N GLU A 7 5.45 3.05 -20.73
CA GLU A 7 5.82 2.28 -21.93
C GLU A 7 7.13 1.50 -21.75
N GLU A 8 8.18 2.14 -21.22
CA GLU A 8 9.45 1.46 -20.90
C GLU A 8 9.24 0.37 -19.85
N MET A 9 8.42 0.63 -18.83
CA MET A 9 8.06 -0.38 -17.83
C MET A 9 7.35 -1.57 -18.44
N LEU A 10 6.43 -1.38 -19.39
CA LEU A 10 5.78 -2.47 -20.10
C LEU A 10 6.79 -3.32 -20.89
N MET A 11 7.80 -2.70 -21.51
CA MET A 11 8.88 -3.43 -22.19
C MET A 11 9.72 -4.28 -21.23
N PHE A 12 10.04 -3.75 -20.05
CA PHE A 12 10.75 -4.53 -19.02
C PHE A 12 9.90 -5.68 -18.51
N VAL A 13 8.58 -5.48 -18.33
CA VAL A 13 7.67 -6.57 -17.96
C VAL A 13 7.66 -7.67 -19.04
N GLU A 14 7.59 -7.33 -20.31
CA GLU A 14 7.62 -8.31 -21.40
C GLU A 14 8.90 -9.16 -21.38
N LYS A 15 10.06 -8.49 -21.31
CA LYS A 15 11.35 -9.18 -21.23
C LYS A 15 11.45 -10.07 -19.99
N ALA A 16 11.01 -9.56 -18.83
CA ALA A 16 10.99 -10.31 -17.58
C ALA A 16 10.14 -11.58 -17.70
N THR A 17 8.95 -11.48 -18.31
CA THR A 17 8.09 -12.65 -18.54
C THR A 17 8.66 -13.64 -19.56
N ALA A 18 9.56 -13.20 -20.44
CA ALA A 18 10.31 -14.05 -21.37
C ALA A 18 11.58 -14.69 -20.74
N GLY A 19 11.85 -14.44 -19.45
CA GLY A 19 12.99 -15.02 -18.72
C GLY A 19 14.23 -14.13 -18.62
N ASP A 20 14.14 -12.85 -19.00
CA ASP A 20 15.23 -11.88 -18.82
C ASP A 20 15.36 -11.49 -17.34
N LYS A 21 16.48 -11.88 -16.73
CA LYS A 21 16.76 -11.64 -15.31
C LYS A 21 16.99 -10.16 -14.99
N GLU A 22 17.66 -9.40 -15.85
CA GLU A 22 17.95 -7.98 -15.62
C GLU A 22 16.66 -7.15 -15.74
N ALA A 23 15.79 -7.54 -16.68
CA ALA A 23 14.47 -6.94 -16.80
C ALA A 23 13.60 -7.26 -15.58
N LEU A 24 13.64 -8.48 -15.05
CA LEU A 24 12.93 -8.85 -13.83
C LEU A 24 13.42 -8.05 -12.62
N GLU A 25 14.74 -7.93 -12.44
CA GLU A 25 15.34 -7.12 -11.37
C GLU A 25 14.89 -5.67 -11.47
N THR A 26 14.92 -5.09 -12.67
CA THR A 26 14.39 -3.74 -12.93
C THR A 26 12.94 -3.60 -12.50
N VAL A 27 12.09 -4.55 -12.86
CA VAL A 27 10.65 -4.53 -12.53
C VAL A 27 10.46 -4.59 -11.00
N LEU A 28 11.18 -5.46 -10.31
CA LEU A 28 11.06 -5.61 -8.86
C LEU A 28 11.60 -4.39 -8.10
N LEU A 29 12.74 -3.83 -8.51
CA LEU A 29 13.29 -2.61 -7.90
C LEU A 29 12.36 -1.42 -8.09
N SER A 30 11.66 -1.32 -9.22
CA SER A 30 10.65 -0.26 -9.44
C SER A 30 9.45 -0.36 -8.50
N ALA A 31 9.15 -1.55 -7.98
CA ALA A 31 8.04 -1.80 -7.05
C ALA A 31 8.48 -1.76 -5.58
N GLN A 32 9.76 -1.96 -5.28
CA GLN A 32 10.29 -2.14 -3.93
C GLN A 32 9.92 -0.99 -3.00
N ASP A 33 10.28 0.24 -3.36
CA ASP A 33 10.03 1.42 -2.51
C ASP A 33 8.54 1.64 -2.27
N LEU A 34 7.73 1.49 -3.31
CA LEU A 34 6.28 1.65 -3.24
C LEU A 34 5.66 0.63 -2.30
N VAL A 35 6.03 -0.65 -2.45
CA VAL A 35 5.57 -1.75 -1.61
C VAL A 35 6.02 -1.56 -0.17
N PHE A 36 7.29 -1.24 0.07
CA PHE A 36 7.82 -1.02 1.40
C PHE A 36 7.11 0.13 2.12
N ASN A 37 6.99 1.29 1.46
CA ASN A 37 6.31 2.45 2.04
C ASN A 37 4.85 2.15 2.36
N LEU A 38 4.13 1.46 1.46
CA LEU A 38 2.75 1.07 1.73
C LEU A 38 2.68 0.11 2.92
N SER A 39 3.55 -0.90 2.97
CA SER A 39 3.64 -1.85 4.08
C SER A 39 3.93 -1.14 5.41
N LEU A 40 4.86 -0.19 5.43
CA LEU A 40 5.19 0.59 6.63
C LEU A 40 4.00 1.38 7.15
N ARG A 41 3.25 2.05 6.27
CA ARG A 41 2.02 2.75 6.67
C ARG A 41 0.91 1.80 7.11
N MET A 42 0.85 0.61 6.52
CA MET A 42 -0.18 -0.38 6.83
C MET A 42 0.12 -1.15 8.12
N LEU A 43 1.38 -1.41 8.47
CA LEU A 43 1.79 -2.31 9.54
C LEU A 43 2.48 -1.60 10.72
N GLY A 44 3.01 -0.40 10.51
CA GLY A 44 3.46 0.50 11.57
C GLY A 44 4.87 0.27 12.12
N THR A 45 5.57 -0.79 11.71
CA THR A 45 6.97 -1.07 12.08
C THR A 45 7.81 -1.41 10.85
N PHE A 46 9.11 -1.12 10.89
CA PHE A 46 10.04 -1.46 9.80
C PHE A 46 10.14 -2.97 9.59
N ALA A 47 10.36 -3.74 10.67
CA ALA A 47 10.48 -5.20 10.58
C ALA A 47 9.25 -5.85 9.93
N ASP A 48 8.02 -5.48 10.36
CA ASP A 48 6.80 -6.01 9.75
C ASP A 48 6.67 -5.56 8.27
N ALA A 49 7.12 -4.35 7.94
CA ALA A 49 7.07 -3.80 6.60
C ALA A 49 8.05 -4.47 5.64
N GLU A 50 9.27 -4.76 6.08
CA GLU A 50 10.28 -5.50 5.32
C GLU A 50 9.80 -6.91 5.01
N ASP A 51 9.30 -7.64 6.02
CA ASP A 51 8.76 -8.99 5.86
C ASP A 51 7.60 -9.01 4.85
N ALA A 52 6.63 -8.12 5.02
CA ALA A 52 5.50 -8.03 4.11
C ALA A 52 5.92 -7.59 2.70
N ALA A 53 6.90 -6.69 2.59
CA ALA A 53 7.40 -6.24 1.30
C ALA A 53 8.07 -7.38 0.52
N GLN A 54 8.85 -8.22 1.19
CA GLN A 54 9.43 -9.43 0.59
C GLN A 54 8.34 -10.39 0.09
N ASP A 55 7.34 -10.69 0.92
CA ASP A 55 6.20 -11.54 0.55
C ASP A 55 5.44 -10.98 -0.68
N ILE A 56 5.28 -9.65 -0.76
CA ILE A 56 4.61 -8.97 -1.87
C ILE A 56 5.46 -8.97 -3.13
N LEU A 57 6.77 -8.69 -3.04
CA LEU A 57 7.69 -8.73 -4.17
C LEU A 57 7.77 -10.13 -4.79
N LEU A 58 7.75 -11.17 -3.96
CA LEU A 58 7.64 -12.55 -4.43
C LEU A 58 6.32 -12.78 -5.19
N LYS A 59 5.20 -12.28 -4.68
CA LYS A 59 3.90 -12.36 -5.38
C LYS A 59 3.92 -11.61 -6.71
N ILE A 60 4.52 -10.42 -6.75
CA ILE A 60 4.69 -9.63 -7.97
C ILE A 60 5.48 -10.46 -8.99
N MET A 61 6.61 -11.03 -8.59
CA MET A 61 7.43 -11.90 -9.44
C MET A 61 6.63 -13.11 -9.96
N THR A 62 5.95 -13.86 -9.08
CA THR A 62 5.25 -15.09 -9.45
C THR A 62 3.99 -14.85 -10.29
N HIS A 63 3.37 -13.68 -10.14
CA HIS A 63 2.16 -13.31 -10.88
C HIS A 63 2.44 -12.35 -12.05
N LEU A 64 3.70 -12.01 -12.34
CA LEU A 64 4.04 -11.02 -13.36
C LEU A 64 3.44 -11.34 -14.74
N SER A 65 3.41 -12.62 -15.12
CA SER A 65 2.81 -13.09 -16.37
C SER A 65 1.29 -12.90 -16.45
N SER A 66 0.61 -12.68 -15.32
CA SER A 66 -0.84 -12.41 -15.27
C SER A 66 -1.19 -10.93 -15.44
N PHE A 67 -0.19 -10.04 -15.51
CA PHE A 67 -0.44 -8.62 -15.72
C PHE A 67 -0.92 -8.34 -17.15
N GLN A 68 -2.20 -7.98 -17.27
CA GLN A 68 -2.88 -7.82 -18.57
C GLN A 68 -2.63 -6.46 -19.24
N LYS A 69 -1.82 -5.57 -18.64
CA LYS A 69 -1.48 -4.23 -19.18
C LYS A 69 -2.70 -3.32 -19.45
N GLN A 70 -3.81 -3.57 -18.74
CA GLN A 70 -5.04 -2.76 -18.81
C GLN A 70 -5.02 -1.56 -17.87
N SER A 71 -4.01 -1.47 -17.01
CA SER A 71 -3.74 -0.35 -16.12
C SER A 71 -2.24 -0.13 -16.02
N ALA A 72 -1.81 0.97 -15.40
CA ALA A 72 -0.39 1.17 -15.08
C ALA A 72 0.17 0.01 -14.23
N PHE A 73 1.45 -0.32 -14.41
CA PHE A 73 2.10 -1.39 -13.63
C PHE A 73 2.03 -1.13 -12.11
N SER A 74 2.19 0.12 -11.69
CA SER A 74 2.07 0.54 -10.29
C SER A 74 0.66 0.30 -9.73
N THR A 75 -0.41 0.52 -10.49
CA THR A 75 -1.79 0.21 -10.09
C THR A 75 -1.96 -1.28 -9.82
N TRP A 76 -1.39 -2.14 -10.69
CA TRP A 76 -1.42 -3.58 -10.49
C TRP A 76 -0.61 -4.03 -9.26
N VAL A 77 0.57 -3.43 -9.04
CA VAL A 77 1.38 -3.63 -7.82
C VAL A 77 0.61 -3.24 -6.56
N PHE A 78 -0.04 -2.06 -6.55
CA PHE A 78 -0.88 -1.63 -5.43
C PHE A 78 -1.98 -2.63 -5.13
N ARG A 79 -2.65 -3.18 -6.15
CA ARG A 79 -3.70 -4.17 -5.94
C ARG A 79 -3.19 -5.44 -5.27
N ILE A 80 -2.01 -5.94 -5.67
CA ILE A 80 -1.38 -7.10 -5.02
C ILE A 80 -1.02 -6.76 -3.57
N ALA A 81 -0.36 -5.61 -3.37
CA ALA A 81 0.12 -5.18 -2.06
C ALA A 81 -1.03 -4.95 -1.07
N VAL A 82 -2.08 -4.24 -1.48
CA VAL A 82 -3.28 -3.97 -0.66
C VAL A 82 -3.99 -5.25 -0.28
N ASN A 83 -4.18 -6.18 -1.23
CA ASN A 83 -4.82 -7.46 -0.94
C ASN A 83 -4.02 -8.32 0.04
N HIS A 84 -2.68 -8.27 -0.06
CA HIS A 84 -1.81 -8.93 0.91
C HIS A 84 -1.90 -8.27 2.29
N LEU A 85 -1.73 -6.94 2.36
CA LEU A 85 -1.64 -6.18 3.60
C LEU A 85 -2.94 -6.15 4.40
N LYS A 86 -4.11 -6.09 3.74
CA LYS A 86 -5.42 -6.18 4.40
C LYS A 86 -5.58 -7.49 5.19
N ASN A 87 -4.93 -8.54 4.73
CA ASN A 87 -5.01 -9.89 5.29
C ASN A 87 -3.76 -10.30 6.07
N TYR A 88 -2.76 -9.43 6.20
CA TYR A 88 -1.53 -9.73 6.92
C TYR A 88 -1.83 -9.77 8.43
N LYS A 89 -1.60 -10.93 9.07
CA LYS A 89 -1.90 -11.15 10.50
C LYS A 89 -0.67 -11.36 11.38
N LYS A 90 0.52 -11.46 10.79
CA LYS A 90 1.77 -11.69 11.53
C LYS A 90 2.21 -10.45 12.32
N HIS A 91 1.81 -9.25 11.88
CA HIS A 91 2.27 -7.99 12.45
C HIS A 91 1.81 -7.73 13.89
N MET A 92 2.57 -6.89 14.59
CA MET A 92 2.36 -6.59 16.01
C MET A 92 0.93 -6.12 16.34
N PHE A 93 0.37 -5.21 15.52
CA PHE A 93 -0.94 -4.61 15.78
C PHE A 93 -2.14 -5.49 15.37
N ALA A 94 -1.93 -6.59 14.65
CA ALA A 94 -2.97 -7.61 14.49
C ALA A 94 -3.16 -8.40 15.79
N GLN A 95 -2.07 -8.63 16.52
CA GLN A 95 -2.07 -9.35 17.79
C GLN A 95 -2.45 -8.45 18.97
N ARG A 96 -2.12 -7.15 18.88
CA ARG A 96 -2.42 -6.12 19.88
C ARG A 96 -3.06 -4.90 19.21
N PRO A 97 -4.38 -4.95 18.93
CA PRO A 97 -5.07 -3.87 18.25
C PRO A 97 -4.99 -2.55 19.02
N LEU A 98 -4.71 -1.46 18.30
CA LEU A 98 -4.78 -0.11 18.85
C LEU A 98 -6.15 0.51 18.57
N SER A 99 -6.59 1.39 19.47
CA SER A 99 -7.77 2.24 19.28
C SER A 99 -7.41 3.69 19.57
N PHE A 100 -8.19 4.63 19.00
CA PHE A 100 -8.00 6.05 19.30
C PHE A 100 -8.23 6.39 20.78
N GLU A 101 -9.13 5.67 21.46
CA GLU A 101 -9.35 5.83 22.89
C GLU A 101 -8.09 5.45 23.68
N PHE A 102 -7.57 4.25 23.44
CA PHE A 102 -6.34 3.77 24.07
C PHE A 102 -5.15 4.71 23.78
N TYR A 103 -4.98 5.14 22.52
CA TYR A 103 -3.90 6.02 22.12
C TYR A 103 -4.04 7.42 22.74
N GLY A 104 -5.27 7.92 22.91
CA GLY A 104 -5.55 9.16 23.64
C GLY A 104 -5.13 9.06 25.11
N THR A 105 -5.55 8.00 25.81
CA THR A 105 -5.17 7.73 27.20
C THR A 105 -3.66 7.61 27.37
N ASP A 106 -2.98 6.96 26.43
CA ASP A 106 -1.52 6.87 26.41
C ASP A 106 -0.83 8.23 26.24
N ILE A 107 -1.38 9.14 25.43
CA ILE A 107 -0.88 10.51 25.32
C ILE A 107 -1.03 11.26 26.64
N GLU A 108 -2.17 11.09 27.32
CA GLU A 108 -2.45 11.74 28.60
C GLU A 108 -1.57 11.22 29.73
N ASN A 109 -1.32 9.91 29.75
CA ASN A 109 -0.48 9.22 30.73
C ASN A 109 1.02 9.41 30.45
N GLY A 110 1.40 9.66 29.19
CA GLY A 110 2.79 9.87 28.80
C GLY A 110 3.40 11.20 29.25
N LYS A 111 2.72 11.94 30.13
CA LYS A 111 3.31 13.10 30.82
C LYS A 111 4.41 12.63 31.74
N SER A 112 5.58 13.24 31.56
CA SER A 112 6.87 12.97 32.19
C SER A 112 6.89 13.27 33.70
N GLY A 113 5.98 12.66 34.46
CA GLY A 113 6.15 12.50 35.90
C GLY A 113 7.01 11.26 36.12
N GLU A 114 8.26 11.45 36.56
CA GLU A 114 9.14 10.40 37.11
C GLU A 114 9.77 9.37 36.14
N VAL A 115 9.91 9.66 34.85
CA VAL A 115 10.74 8.80 33.97
C VAL A 115 12.20 9.30 34.00
N PRO A 116 13.19 8.45 34.34
CA PRO A 116 14.60 8.84 34.28
C PRO A 116 15.02 9.19 32.85
N ASP A 117 16.17 9.84 32.71
CA ASP A 117 16.77 10.05 31.40
C ASP A 117 17.19 8.69 30.81
N LEU A 118 16.59 8.33 29.68
CA LEU A 118 16.82 7.08 28.96
C LEU A 118 17.38 7.34 27.55
N THR A 119 17.80 8.58 27.26
CA THR A 119 18.25 9.00 25.91
C THR A 119 19.53 8.32 25.44
N GLN A 120 20.33 7.74 26.35
CA GLN A 120 21.57 7.01 26.03
C GLN A 120 22.55 7.84 25.18
N ASP A 121 22.77 9.10 25.58
CA ASP A 121 23.68 10.06 24.93
C ASP A 121 23.30 10.49 23.50
N VAL A 122 22.11 10.11 23.03
CA VAL A 122 21.56 10.60 21.76
C VAL A 122 20.85 11.94 21.96
N GLU A 123 21.02 12.86 21.00
CA GLU A 123 20.36 14.16 21.06
C GLU A 123 18.85 14.03 21.19
N LYS A 124 18.28 14.71 22.18
CA LYS A 124 16.85 14.66 22.48
C LYS A 124 15.96 15.16 21.33
N SER A 125 16.44 16.13 20.56
CA SER A 125 15.80 16.64 19.34
C SER A 125 15.65 15.54 18.28
N LEU A 126 16.71 14.77 18.05
CA LEU A 126 16.72 13.66 17.11
C LEU A 126 15.73 12.57 17.53
N LEU A 127 15.73 12.21 18.82
CA LEU A 127 14.77 11.26 19.39
C LEU A 127 13.32 11.76 19.32
N ALA A 128 13.10 13.07 19.47
CA ALA A 128 11.79 13.68 19.34
C ALA A 128 11.28 13.66 17.88
N GLU A 129 12.18 13.84 16.92
CA GLU A 129 11.89 13.72 15.49
C GLU A 129 11.58 12.27 15.09
N GLU A 130 12.41 11.32 15.51
CA GLU A 130 12.17 9.88 15.33
C GLU A 130 10.80 9.47 15.92
N LEU A 131 10.50 9.92 17.15
CA LEU A 131 9.21 9.69 17.79
C LEU A 131 8.05 10.32 17.02
N LYS A 132 8.25 11.54 16.48
CA LYS A 132 7.26 12.22 15.64
C LYS A 132 6.97 11.41 14.38
N LEU A 133 7.99 10.91 13.69
CA LEU A 133 7.81 10.08 12.49
C LEU A 133 7.12 8.75 12.84
N SER A 134 7.60 8.06 13.88
CA SER A 134 7.02 6.82 14.40
C SER A 134 5.55 6.97 14.76
N CYS A 135 5.17 8.01 15.52
CA CYS A 135 3.78 8.20 15.95
C CYS A 135 2.82 8.39 14.77
N THR A 136 3.25 9.00 13.66
CA THR A 136 2.40 9.13 12.47
C THR A 136 2.07 7.79 11.83
N ASN A 137 2.94 6.78 11.95
CA ASN A 137 2.73 5.43 11.44
C ASN A 137 1.95 4.55 12.42
N VAL A 138 2.25 4.66 13.71
CA VAL A 138 1.54 3.92 14.76
C VAL A 138 0.09 4.39 14.91
N MET A 139 -0.19 5.69 14.76
CA MET A 139 -1.56 6.22 14.88
C MET A 139 -2.49 5.68 13.78
N LEU A 140 -1.98 5.38 12.59
CA LEU A 140 -2.74 4.72 11.52
C LEU A 140 -3.29 3.35 11.97
N GLN A 141 -2.64 2.71 12.94
CA GLN A 141 -3.03 1.41 13.46
C GLN A 141 -4.31 1.46 14.31
N CYS A 142 -4.74 2.66 14.71
CA CYS A 142 -6.04 2.90 15.36
C CYS A 142 -7.24 2.81 14.40
N LEU A 143 -6.97 2.81 13.09
CA LEU A 143 -7.97 2.56 12.04
C LEU A 143 -8.07 1.06 11.77
N ASP A 144 -9.26 0.59 11.40
CA ASP A 144 -9.40 -0.73 10.80
C ASP A 144 -8.61 -0.81 9.47
N ALA A 145 -8.21 -2.01 9.07
CA ALA A 145 -7.33 -2.21 7.91
C ALA A 145 -7.86 -1.58 6.61
N GLU A 146 -9.18 -1.60 6.40
CA GLU A 146 -9.78 -1.03 5.19
C GLU A 146 -9.75 0.51 5.22
N SER A 147 -10.19 1.12 6.33
CA SER A 147 -10.12 2.57 6.54
C SER A 147 -8.68 3.09 6.50
N ARG A 148 -7.73 2.32 7.05
CA ARG A 148 -6.29 2.62 6.98
C ARG A 148 -5.81 2.66 5.53
N CYS A 149 -6.16 1.64 4.76
CA CYS A 149 -5.75 1.56 3.36
C CYS A 149 -6.31 2.74 2.56
N VAL A 150 -7.60 3.06 2.71
CA VAL A 150 -8.24 4.23 2.09
C VAL A 150 -7.49 5.51 2.44
N PHE A 151 -7.15 5.72 3.71
CA PHE A 151 -6.43 6.91 4.15
C PHE A 151 -5.04 7.01 3.56
N VAL A 152 -4.29 5.91 3.56
CA VAL A 152 -2.91 5.84 3.05
C VAL A 152 -2.88 6.11 1.55
N LEU A 153 -3.71 5.43 0.76
CA LEU A 153 -3.78 5.63 -0.69
C LEU A 153 -4.17 7.08 -1.05
N GLY A 154 -5.17 7.65 -0.36
CA GLY A 154 -5.69 8.97 -0.70
C GLY A 154 -4.92 10.15 -0.13
N THR A 155 -4.29 10.00 1.03
CA THR A 155 -3.63 11.12 1.74
C THR A 155 -2.12 11.10 1.56
N MET A 156 -1.51 9.91 1.56
CA MET A 156 -0.05 9.77 1.49
C MET A 156 0.42 9.53 0.05
N PHE A 157 -0.20 8.58 -0.65
CA PHE A 157 0.09 8.32 -2.07
C PHE A 157 -0.68 9.26 -3.03
N LYS A 158 -1.65 10.01 -2.50
CA LYS A 158 -2.44 11.01 -3.23
C LYS A 158 -3.19 10.45 -4.46
N LEU A 159 -3.48 9.14 -4.48
CA LEU A 159 -4.18 8.50 -5.58
C LEU A 159 -5.59 9.11 -5.76
N ASP A 160 -6.00 9.27 -7.02
CA ASP A 160 -7.35 9.74 -7.31
C ASP A 160 -8.39 8.64 -7.04
N SER A 161 -9.66 9.05 -7.02
CA SER A 161 -10.75 8.16 -6.62
C SER A 161 -11.03 7.02 -7.59
N ARG A 162 -10.65 7.13 -8.87
CA ARG A 162 -10.89 6.08 -9.87
C ARG A 162 -9.91 4.93 -9.61
N ILE A 163 -8.62 5.25 -9.59
CA ILE A 163 -7.55 4.28 -9.36
C ILE A 163 -7.66 3.65 -7.97
N ALA A 164 -7.92 4.45 -6.95
CA ALA A 164 -8.12 3.91 -5.61
C ALA A 164 -9.37 3.02 -5.51
N GLY A 165 -10.43 3.32 -6.27
CA GLY A 165 -11.61 2.47 -6.40
C GLY A 165 -11.29 1.11 -7.03
N GLU A 166 -10.49 1.10 -8.09
CA GLU A 166 -10.02 -0.13 -8.74
C GLU A 166 -9.11 -0.98 -7.85
N ILE A 167 -8.21 -0.34 -7.09
CA ILE A 167 -7.31 -1.03 -6.16
C ILE A 167 -8.10 -1.66 -5.00
N LEU A 168 -9.12 -0.96 -4.49
CA LEU A 168 -9.87 -1.35 -3.30
C LEU A 168 -11.15 -2.13 -3.58
N ASP A 169 -11.49 -2.35 -4.85
CA ASP A 169 -12.74 -2.96 -5.30
C ASP A 169 -13.99 -2.22 -4.74
N MET A 170 -14.03 -0.90 -4.95
CA MET A 170 -15.16 -0.05 -4.56
C MET A 170 -15.40 1.08 -5.57
N THR A 171 -16.61 1.66 -5.56
CA THR A 171 -16.89 2.79 -6.44
C THR A 171 -16.09 4.04 -6.05
N PRO A 172 -15.73 4.90 -7.01
CA PRO A 172 -15.03 6.16 -6.72
C PRO A 172 -15.77 7.04 -5.70
N GLU A 173 -17.11 7.05 -5.75
CA GLU A 173 -17.98 7.76 -4.80
C GLU A 173 -17.85 7.19 -3.38
N ALA A 174 -17.93 5.86 -3.24
CA ALA A 174 -17.78 5.19 -1.95
C ALA A 174 -16.40 5.45 -1.34
N TYR A 175 -15.35 5.41 -2.17
CA TYR A 175 -13.99 5.76 -1.77
C TYR A 175 -13.89 7.20 -1.26
N ARG A 176 -14.39 8.19 -2.02
CA ARG A 176 -14.37 9.62 -1.61
C ARG A 176 -15.08 9.84 -0.27
N GLN A 177 -16.25 9.24 -0.09
CA GLN A 177 -17.00 9.34 1.17
C GLN A 177 -16.22 8.72 2.33
N ARG A 178 -15.62 7.54 2.13
CA ARG A 178 -14.84 6.86 3.18
C ARG A 178 -13.57 7.63 3.52
N LEU A 179 -12.84 8.12 2.51
CA LEU A 179 -11.65 8.94 2.70
C LEU A 179 -11.97 10.22 3.49
N SER A 180 -13.06 10.89 3.16
CA SER A 180 -13.52 12.07 3.91
C SER A 180 -13.79 11.74 5.38
N ARG A 181 -14.54 10.67 5.65
CA ARG A 181 -14.83 10.21 7.02
C ARG A 181 -13.57 9.88 7.81
N VAL A 182 -12.62 9.14 7.21
CA VAL A 182 -11.38 8.75 7.88
C VAL A 182 -10.46 9.94 8.11
N ARG A 183 -10.33 10.86 7.15
CA ARG A 183 -9.58 12.11 7.32
C ARG A 183 -10.15 12.95 8.46
N LYS A 184 -11.48 13.07 8.55
CA LYS A 184 -12.12 13.77 9.65
C LYS A 184 -11.81 13.12 10.99
N LYS A 185 -11.95 11.80 11.11
CA LYS A 185 -11.62 11.04 12.34
C LYS A 185 -10.18 11.27 12.79
N MET A 186 -9.23 11.23 11.86
CA MET A 186 -7.81 11.47 12.14
C MET A 186 -7.56 12.93 12.55
N ALA A 187 -8.15 13.89 11.83
CA ALA A 187 -8.02 15.31 12.13
C ALA A 187 -8.60 15.68 13.50
N ASP A 188 -9.77 15.13 13.85
CA ASP A 188 -10.42 15.34 15.15
C ASP A 188 -9.52 14.83 16.28
N PHE A 189 -8.92 13.64 16.12
CA PHE A 189 -7.97 13.09 17.09
C PHE A 189 -6.72 13.97 17.23
N LEU A 190 -6.07 14.30 16.12
CA LEU A 190 -4.86 15.12 16.10
C LEU A 190 -5.10 16.50 16.70
N LYS A 191 -6.26 17.12 16.43
CA LYS A 191 -6.62 18.43 16.98
C LYS A 191 -6.73 18.42 18.51
N ILE A 192 -7.24 17.33 19.08
CA ILE A 192 -7.44 17.20 20.53
C ILE A 192 -6.11 16.90 21.23
N TYR A 193 -5.29 16.01 20.68
CA TYR A 193 -4.15 15.45 21.40
C TYR A 193 -2.79 15.92 20.91
N CYS A 194 -2.59 16.17 19.61
CA CYS A 194 -1.28 16.50 19.03
C CYS A 194 -0.98 18.00 19.08
N GLY A 195 0.18 18.37 19.65
CA GLY A 195 0.65 19.75 19.71
C GLY A 195 1.24 20.32 18.44
N GLU A 196 1.73 19.46 17.55
CA GLU A 196 2.33 19.85 16.27
C GLU A 196 1.24 20.18 15.23
N TYR A 197 0.11 19.48 15.29
CA TYR A 197 -0.98 19.62 14.34
C TYR A 197 -2.12 20.51 14.85
N GLY A 198 -2.28 20.65 16.16
CA GLY A 198 -3.36 21.40 16.78
C GLY A 198 -3.00 21.93 18.16
N GLY A 199 -4.02 22.35 18.91
CA GLY A 199 -3.86 22.85 20.28
C GLY A 199 -3.70 21.75 21.33
N GLY A 200 -3.41 20.51 20.92
CA GLY A 200 -3.32 19.37 21.82
C GLY A 200 -2.12 19.45 22.76
N LYS A 201 -2.12 18.61 23.81
CA LYS A 201 -1.11 18.65 24.88
C LYS A 201 0.14 17.81 24.61
N CYS A 202 0.11 16.90 23.64
CA CYS A 202 1.28 16.08 23.28
C CYS A 202 2.41 16.97 22.73
N ARG A 203 3.63 16.77 23.23
CA ARG A 203 4.87 17.31 22.67
C ARG A 203 5.87 16.17 22.56
N CYS A 204 6.45 15.96 21.38
CA CYS A 204 7.32 14.81 21.13
C CYS A 204 8.53 14.83 22.07
N GLU A 205 9.15 16.00 22.25
CA GLU A 205 10.28 16.20 23.17
C GLU A 205 9.98 15.78 24.61
N ASP A 206 8.78 16.07 25.11
CA ASP A 206 8.40 15.72 26.49
C ASP A 206 8.17 14.21 26.65
N ARG A 207 7.92 13.50 25.56
CA ARG A 207 7.54 12.09 25.55
C ARG A 207 8.69 11.14 25.23
N VAL A 208 9.87 11.63 24.91
CA VAL A 208 11.04 10.80 24.53
C VAL A 208 11.31 9.70 25.55
N ASN A 209 11.52 10.04 26.81
CA ASN A 209 11.84 9.04 27.85
C ASN A 209 10.71 8.03 28.07
N TYR A 210 9.45 8.50 28.07
CA TYR A 210 8.28 7.61 28.15
C TYR A 210 8.17 6.68 26.94
N ALA A 211 8.47 7.16 25.73
CA ALA A 211 8.47 6.37 24.52
C ALA A 211 9.57 5.30 24.54
N ILE A 212 10.74 5.60 25.11
CA ILE A 212 11.83 4.63 25.29
C ILE A 212 11.42 3.57 26.32
N GLN A 213 10.88 4.00 27.47
CA GLN A 213 10.40 3.10 28.53
C GLN A 213 9.28 2.17 28.04
N SER A 214 8.37 2.67 27.21
CA SER A 214 7.28 1.88 26.60
C SER A 214 7.70 1.09 25.36
N HIS A 215 8.99 1.03 25.05
CA HIS A 215 9.57 0.33 23.90
C HIS A 215 9.02 0.78 22.54
N ARG A 216 8.59 2.03 22.42
CA ARG A 216 8.17 2.65 21.15
C ARG A 216 9.30 3.34 20.41
N LEU A 217 10.38 3.65 21.12
CA LEU A 217 11.56 4.30 20.61
C LEU A 217 12.80 3.56 21.12
N ASN A 218 13.74 3.26 20.23
CA ASN A 218 15.02 2.69 20.59
C ASN A 218 16.12 3.70 20.27
N PRO A 219 16.80 4.30 21.27
CA PRO A 219 17.87 5.27 21.00
C PRO A 219 19.02 4.72 20.16
N LYS A 220 19.22 3.40 20.15
CA LYS A 220 20.27 2.74 19.37
C LYS A 220 19.87 2.39 17.94
N GLN A 221 18.62 2.65 17.55
CA GLN A 221 18.08 2.28 16.24
C GLN A 221 17.03 3.32 15.81
N LEU A 222 17.45 4.25 14.95
CA LEU A 222 16.65 5.38 14.47
C LEU A 222 16.12 5.09 13.06
N ASP A 223 15.18 4.16 12.96
CA ASP A 223 14.69 3.63 11.68
C ASP A 223 14.16 4.73 10.75
N TYR A 224 13.47 5.75 11.27
CA TYR A 224 12.86 6.79 10.42
C TYR A 224 13.84 7.90 10.04
N THR A 225 14.67 8.38 10.97
CA THR A 225 15.61 9.47 10.68
C THR A 225 16.84 9.01 9.89
N GLU A 226 17.23 7.73 9.98
CA GLU A 226 18.32 7.17 9.16
C GLU A 226 17.85 6.72 7.77
N ALA A 227 16.53 6.55 7.55
CA ALA A 227 15.99 6.17 6.26
C ALA A 227 16.16 7.28 5.21
N GLY A 228 16.55 6.90 3.99
CA GLY A 228 16.64 7.83 2.86
C GLY A 228 15.26 8.35 2.45
N GLU A 229 15.11 9.67 2.29
CA GLU A 229 13.87 10.27 1.82
C GLU A 229 13.69 10.12 0.32
N ILE A 230 12.49 9.70 -0.11
CA ILE A 230 12.08 9.76 -1.52
C ILE A 230 11.57 11.18 -1.81
N PRO A 231 12.09 11.88 -2.84
CA PRO A 231 11.62 13.22 -3.17
C PRO A 231 10.11 13.26 -3.44
N LEU A 232 9.41 14.26 -2.88
CA LEU A 232 7.97 14.45 -3.09
C LEU A 232 7.59 14.53 -4.57
N GLN A 233 8.46 15.10 -5.39
CA GLN A 233 8.30 15.21 -6.84
C GLN A 233 8.15 13.82 -7.48
N THR A 234 8.97 12.85 -7.04
CA THR A 234 8.91 11.46 -7.50
C THR A 234 7.56 10.82 -7.19
N MET A 235 7.00 11.06 -6.00
CA MET A 235 5.67 10.56 -5.63
C MET A 235 4.55 11.17 -6.50
N LEU A 236 4.65 12.45 -6.84
CA LEU A 236 3.68 13.14 -7.68
C LEU A 236 3.76 12.69 -9.15
N GLU A 237 4.96 12.40 -9.65
CA GLU A 237 5.18 11.87 -11.00
C GLU A 237 4.65 10.44 -11.14
N VAL A 238 4.88 9.58 -10.15
CA VAL A 238 4.29 8.22 -10.11
C VAL A 238 2.76 8.30 -10.19
N LYS A 239 2.16 9.20 -9.41
CA LYS A 239 0.73 9.45 -9.46
C LYS A 239 0.29 9.92 -10.87
N LYS A 240 0.98 10.88 -11.47
CA LYS A 240 0.63 11.42 -12.79
C LYS A 240 0.70 10.34 -13.88
N ALA A 241 1.72 9.49 -13.85
CA ALA A 241 1.86 8.37 -14.78
C ALA A 241 0.73 7.34 -14.65
N MET A 242 0.25 7.12 -13.41
CA MET A 242 -0.92 6.28 -13.14
C MET A 242 -2.20 6.89 -13.75
N GLU A 243 -2.41 8.20 -13.56
CA GLU A 243 -3.58 8.93 -14.09
C GLU A 243 -3.59 8.96 -15.63
N GLU A 244 -2.45 9.26 -16.27
CA GLU A 244 -2.35 9.36 -17.73
C GLU A 244 -2.68 8.04 -18.45
N THR A 245 -2.22 6.92 -17.91
CA THR A 245 -2.41 5.58 -18.52
C THR A 245 -3.88 5.13 -18.47
N ASP A 246 -4.56 5.37 -17.35
CA ASP A 246 -5.96 4.98 -17.21
C ASP A 246 -6.88 5.89 -18.03
N ASP A 247 -6.52 7.15 -18.23
CA ASP A 247 -7.21 8.04 -19.17
C ASP A 247 -7.09 7.50 -20.62
N PHE A 248 -5.94 6.93 -21.02
CA PHE A 248 -5.80 6.24 -22.32
C PHE A 248 -6.66 4.96 -22.41
N ALA A 249 -6.77 4.17 -21.34
CA ALA A 249 -7.69 3.02 -21.32
C ALA A 249 -9.17 3.46 -21.46
N GLN A 250 -9.54 4.59 -20.84
CA GLN A 250 -10.87 5.20 -20.95
C GLN A 250 -11.14 5.79 -22.34
N ASN A 251 -10.10 6.28 -23.04
CA ASN A 251 -10.22 6.69 -24.42
C ASN A 251 -10.58 5.53 -25.35
N PHE A 252 -10.49 4.26 -24.95
CA PHE A 252 -11.04 3.11 -25.70
C PHE A 252 -12.40 2.62 -25.16
N ALA A 253 -12.97 3.27 -24.15
CA ALA A 253 -14.30 2.92 -23.62
C ALA A 253 -15.44 3.19 -24.63
N PHE A 254 -15.16 3.93 -25.71
CA PHE A 254 -16.09 4.06 -26.86
C PHE A 254 -16.16 2.79 -27.72
N CYS A 255 -15.19 1.88 -27.62
CA CYS A 255 -15.23 0.61 -28.32
C CYS A 255 -16.39 -0.22 -27.76
N LYS A 256 -17.48 -0.32 -28.52
CA LYS A 256 -18.64 -1.11 -28.12
C LYS A 256 -18.21 -2.57 -27.92
N PRO A 257 -18.56 -3.21 -26.79
CA PRO A 257 -18.48 -4.66 -26.69
C PRO A 257 -19.49 -5.23 -27.70
N TYR A 258 -18.99 -5.90 -28.74
CA TYR A 258 -19.84 -6.56 -29.72
C TYR A 258 -20.19 -7.96 -29.22
N GLU A 259 -21.48 -8.30 -29.20
CA GLU A 259 -21.86 -9.70 -29.04
C GLU A 259 -21.29 -10.53 -30.22
N ALA A 260 -20.75 -11.70 -29.91
CA ALA A 260 -20.43 -12.67 -30.93
C ALA A 260 -21.70 -12.96 -31.76
N PRO A 261 -21.67 -12.87 -33.11
CA PRO A 261 -22.82 -13.17 -33.94
C PRO A 261 -23.41 -14.55 -33.62
N GLU A 262 -24.73 -14.73 -33.74
CA GLU A 262 -25.37 -16.02 -33.44
C GLU A 262 -24.79 -17.18 -34.25
N ARG A 263 -24.24 -16.93 -35.45
CA ARG A 263 -23.48 -17.94 -36.22
C ARG A 263 -22.24 -18.45 -35.48
N THR A 264 -21.53 -17.57 -34.75
CA THR A 264 -20.31 -17.91 -34.01
C THR A 264 -20.67 -18.63 -32.73
N LYS A 265 -21.69 -18.16 -32.01
CA LYS A 265 -22.24 -18.86 -30.83
C LYS A 265 -22.79 -20.25 -31.21
N ARG A 266 -23.46 -20.36 -32.36
CA ARG A 266 -23.97 -21.62 -32.91
C ARG A 266 -22.84 -22.55 -33.35
N PHE A 267 -21.83 -22.04 -34.04
CA PHE A 267 -20.64 -22.82 -34.42
C PHE A 267 -19.96 -23.43 -33.19
N VAL A 268 -19.80 -22.67 -32.11
CA VAL A 268 -19.21 -23.20 -30.86
C VAL A 268 -20.12 -24.28 -30.24
N ARG A 269 -21.44 -24.10 -30.21
CA ARG A 269 -22.38 -25.14 -29.71
C ARG A 269 -22.35 -26.39 -30.59
N GLU A 270 -22.48 -26.23 -31.90
CA GLU A 270 -22.44 -27.34 -32.87
C GLU A 270 -21.10 -28.08 -32.84
N PHE A 271 -19.99 -27.35 -32.65
CA PHE A 271 -18.67 -27.94 -32.48
C PHE A 271 -18.57 -28.72 -31.16
N LEU A 272 -19.09 -28.19 -30.06
CA LEU A 272 -19.13 -28.87 -28.75
C LEU A 272 -20.03 -30.11 -28.76
N ASP A 273 -21.12 -30.08 -29.53
CA ASP A 273 -22.07 -31.18 -29.71
C ASP A 273 -21.67 -32.13 -30.86
N SER A 274 -20.54 -31.85 -31.52
CA SER A 274 -20.10 -32.62 -32.68
C SER A 274 -19.62 -34.03 -32.31
N PRO A 275 -19.83 -35.02 -33.19
CA PRO A 275 -19.25 -36.36 -33.05
C PRO A 275 -17.72 -36.34 -32.89
N GLN A 276 -17.06 -35.35 -33.50
CA GLN A 276 -15.61 -35.20 -33.46
C GLN A 276 -15.10 -34.82 -32.04
N LEU A 277 -15.84 -33.98 -31.31
CA LEU A 277 -15.47 -33.56 -29.96
C LEU A 277 -15.82 -34.61 -28.90
N SER A 278 -16.87 -35.38 -29.12
CA SER A 278 -17.25 -36.52 -28.27
C SER A 278 -16.27 -37.69 -28.37
N VAL A 279 -15.60 -37.89 -29.51
CA VAL A 279 -14.49 -38.86 -29.64
C VAL A 279 -13.27 -38.42 -28.81
N ILE A 280 -12.94 -37.13 -28.80
CA ILE A 280 -11.83 -36.58 -27.98
C ILE A 280 -12.14 -36.69 -26.48
N ARG A 281 -13.37 -36.33 -26.07
CA ARG A 281 -13.81 -36.43 -24.66
C ARG A 281 -13.85 -37.87 -24.12
N ASN A 282 -14.06 -38.84 -25.00
CA ASN A 282 -14.05 -40.27 -24.65
C ASN A 282 -12.66 -40.92 -24.72
N ALA A 283 -11.67 -40.25 -25.34
CA ALA A 283 -10.28 -40.71 -25.37
C ALA A 283 -9.51 -40.37 -24.08
N GLU A 284 -9.86 -39.28 -23.40
CA GLU A 284 -9.25 -38.89 -22.11
C GLU A 284 -9.83 -39.64 -20.89
N GLY A 285 -10.92 -40.40 -21.06
CA GLY A 285 -11.53 -41.23 -20.01
C GLY A 285 -11.04 -42.69 -19.96
N ARG A 286 -10.02 -43.04 -20.76
CA ARG A 286 -9.34 -44.35 -20.73
C ARG A 286 -7.84 -44.14 -20.52
N GLY A 287 -7.49 -43.65 -19.33
CA GLY A 287 -6.15 -43.63 -18.75
C GLY A 287 -6.28 -43.90 -17.26
#